data_AF-A0A1R2B6J9-F1
#
_entry.id   AF-A0A1R2B6J9-F1
#
_cell.length_a   1.000
_cell.length_b   1.000
_cell.length_c   1.000
_cell.angle_alpha   90.00
_cell.angle_beta   90.00
_cell.angle_gamma   90.00
#
_symmetry.space_group_name_H-M   'P 1'
#
loop_
_entity.id
_entity.type
_entity.pdbx_description
1 polymer ?
#
loop_
_entity_poly.entity_id
_entity_poly.type
_entity_poly.pdbx_seq_one_letter_code
_entity_poly.pdbx_strand_id
1 'polypeptide(L)'
;MIIDLNSKSKFDRAPLPLWYDSKNGSKNFLNTLKSSGAVKTNAFTVDFESNVLTIGSREEENCNAEDAITLKVEIDTWTADFTTISVAGSNVSVGKKVNFALEQEDISGPYYEVNLFKSLAGNNKNCDTSLSACECSEDFKDFPALEFDFNGVIFTVEPRYYFSYNNGICTFRVSDSNQWTLGAPVFEEYLSIFDGDQGTATFYRYHEIKKEEIAQSVKEFMKEETTYESKLADDNKTEETDEGIDWSEIIYVIVAFIIICLFAKVFMKDSDDRTERYIEIDDD
;
A
#
# COMPACT_ATOMS: atom_id res chain seq x y z
N MET A 1 23.07 -17.22 1.43
CA MET A 1 22.09 -18.07 2.15
C MET A 1 20.81 -18.00 1.35
N ILE A 2 20.29 -19.14 0.90
CA ILE A 2 19.02 -19.20 0.17
C ILE A 2 17.95 -19.49 1.22
N ILE A 3 17.06 -18.53 1.46
CA ILE A 3 15.91 -18.70 2.34
C ILE A 3 14.72 -18.95 1.43
N ASP A 4 14.13 -20.14 1.53
CA ASP A 4 12.88 -20.46 0.85
C ASP A 4 11.71 -19.84 1.64
N LEU A 5 11.16 -18.75 1.11
CA LEU A 5 10.03 -18.03 1.71
C LEU A 5 8.73 -18.86 1.69
N ASN A 6 8.65 -19.93 0.90
CA ASN A 6 7.50 -20.82 0.79
C ASN A 6 7.57 -22.04 1.73
N SER A 7 8.62 -22.17 2.55
CA SER A 7 8.70 -23.25 3.55
C SER A 7 7.56 -23.14 4.57
N LYS A 8 6.77 -24.22 4.68
CA LYS A 8 5.71 -24.42 5.68
C LYS A 8 6.26 -24.80 7.07
N SER A 9 7.57 -25.00 7.21
CA SER A 9 8.22 -25.28 8.48
C SER A 9 8.33 -23.98 9.29
N LYS A 10 7.68 -23.95 10.46
CA LYS A 10 7.75 -22.82 11.42
C LYS A 10 9.17 -22.58 11.96
N PHE A 11 10.13 -23.45 11.64
CA PHE A 11 11.50 -23.46 12.17
C PHE A 11 12.55 -22.93 11.18
N ASP A 12 12.19 -22.59 9.93
CA ASP A 12 13.14 -22.09 8.91
C ASP A 12 13.17 -20.56 8.78
N ARG A 13 12.38 -19.83 9.58
CA ARG A 13 12.27 -18.37 9.48
C ARG A 13 13.13 -17.72 10.56
N ALA A 14 14.35 -17.34 10.21
CA ALA A 14 15.15 -16.47 11.05
C ALA A 14 14.63 -15.02 10.91
N PRO A 15 14.26 -14.34 12.00
CA PRO A 15 13.88 -12.94 11.93
C PRO A 15 15.08 -12.11 11.48
N LEU A 16 14.87 -11.21 10.52
CA LEU A 16 15.84 -10.22 10.11
C LEU A 16 15.47 -8.88 10.76
N PRO A 17 16.09 -8.51 11.89
CA PRO A 17 15.75 -7.27 12.56
C PRO A 17 16.22 -6.06 11.73
N LEU A 18 15.28 -5.17 11.41
CA LEU A 18 15.50 -3.95 10.64
C LEU A 18 15.48 -2.71 11.56
N TRP A 19 16.50 -2.55 12.41
CA TRP A 19 16.67 -1.36 13.24
C TRP A 19 18.08 -0.81 13.11
N TYR A 20 18.25 0.49 13.36
CA TYR A 20 19.55 1.14 13.41
C TYR A 20 19.98 1.32 14.85
N ASP A 21 21.27 1.11 15.11
CA ASP A 21 21.88 1.69 16.31
C ASP A 21 22.38 3.09 15.96
N SER A 22 21.66 4.11 16.43
CA SER A 22 22.01 5.52 16.25
C SER A 22 23.42 5.87 16.73
N LYS A 23 23.96 5.12 17.69
CA LYS A 23 25.32 5.32 18.25
C LYS A 23 26.39 4.60 17.45
N ASN A 24 26.03 3.81 16.43
CA ASN A 24 26.93 2.98 15.64
C ASN A 24 27.84 2.06 16.47
N GLY A 25 27.40 1.67 17.68
CA GLY A 25 28.14 0.77 18.57
C GLY A 25 27.90 -0.71 18.25
N SER A 26 26.79 -1.03 17.59
CA SER A 26 26.36 -2.39 17.29
C SER A 26 26.80 -2.87 15.91
N LYS A 27 26.96 -4.19 15.77
CA LYS A 27 27.14 -4.89 14.49
C LYS A 27 25.83 -5.51 14.01
N ASN A 28 24.72 -4.79 14.14
CA ASN A 28 23.45 -5.27 13.57
C ASN A 28 23.53 -5.28 12.04
N PHE A 29 22.54 -5.91 11.39
CA PHE A 29 22.55 -6.13 9.95
C PHE A 29 22.67 -4.82 9.16
N LEU A 30 21.81 -3.83 9.45
CA LEU A 30 21.77 -2.56 8.72
C LEU A 30 23.03 -1.71 8.95
N ASN A 31 23.51 -1.59 10.20
CA ASN A 31 24.76 -0.90 10.53
C ASN A 31 25.98 -1.58 9.86
N THR A 32 25.97 -2.91 9.70
CA THR A 32 27.04 -3.65 9.01
C THR A 32 27.05 -3.36 7.51
N LEU A 33 25.89 -3.30 6.87
CA LEU A 33 25.80 -2.95 5.45
C LEU A 33 26.34 -1.54 5.17
N LYS A 34 26.04 -0.57 6.04
CA LYS A 34 26.56 0.79 5.92
C LYS A 34 28.05 0.87 6.18
N SER A 35 28.53 0.30 7.29
CA SER A 35 29.95 0.38 7.69
C SER A 35 30.89 -0.38 6.75
N SER A 36 30.40 -1.42 6.07
CA SER A 36 31.14 -2.11 5.01
C SER A 36 31.13 -1.37 3.66
N GLY A 37 30.31 -0.33 3.52
CA GLY A 37 30.13 0.40 2.26
C GLY A 37 29.24 -0.34 1.24
N ALA A 38 28.57 -1.43 1.63
CA ALA A 38 27.64 -2.17 0.78
C ALA A 38 26.42 -1.33 0.39
N VAL A 39 26.01 -0.41 1.27
CA VAL A 39 25.00 0.61 0.99
C VAL A 39 25.52 2.00 1.34
N LYS A 40 25.14 3.01 0.54
CA LYS A 40 25.51 4.41 0.78
C LYS A 40 24.59 5.10 1.77
N THR A 41 23.37 4.61 1.93
CA THR A 41 22.30 5.25 2.69
C THR A 41 21.80 4.32 3.79
N ASN A 42 21.54 4.85 4.99
CA ASN A 42 20.83 4.11 6.03
C ASN A 42 19.32 4.29 5.84
N ALA A 43 18.77 3.67 4.80
CA ALA A 43 17.34 3.62 4.62
C ALA A 43 16.93 2.24 4.13
N PHE A 44 15.68 1.88 4.38
CA PHE A 44 15.03 0.76 3.72
C PHE A 44 13.60 1.12 3.35
N THR A 45 13.11 0.50 2.29
CA THR A 45 11.76 0.66 1.76
C THR A 45 11.06 -0.68 1.78
N VAL A 46 9.81 -0.68 2.22
CA VAL A 46 8.96 -1.85 2.32
C VAL A 46 7.76 -1.64 1.42
N ASP A 47 7.64 -2.50 0.42
CA ASP A 47 6.51 -2.56 -0.50
C ASP A 47 5.82 -3.92 -0.34
N PHE A 48 4.69 -3.95 0.36
CA PHE A 48 3.88 -5.16 0.55
C PHE A 48 3.07 -5.51 -0.70
N GLU A 49 2.75 -4.52 -1.54
CA GLU A 49 2.03 -4.77 -2.79
C GLU A 49 2.91 -5.57 -3.77
N SER A 50 4.15 -5.14 -3.94
CA SER A 50 5.13 -5.84 -4.79
C SER A 50 5.88 -6.96 -4.07
N ASN A 51 5.70 -7.11 -2.75
CA ASN A 51 6.48 -7.99 -1.88
C ASN A 51 8.00 -7.74 -1.97
N VAL A 52 8.41 -6.47 -1.97
CA VAL A 52 9.81 -6.04 -2.12
C VAL A 52 10.30 -5.33 -0.86
N LEU A 53 11.49 -5.72 -0.40
CA LEU A 53 12.27 -4.98 0.59
C LEU A 53 13.53 -4.43 -0.09
N THR A 54 13.62 -3.10 -0.20
CA THR A 54 14.79 -2.42 -0.76
C THR A 54 15.63 -1.85 0.38
N ILE A 55 16.94 -2.12 0.37
CA ILE A 55 17.86 -1.64 1.42
C ILE A 55 18.90 -0.74 0.78
N GLY A 56 19.16 0.40 1.41
CA GLY A 56 20.19 1.34 0.97
C GLY A 56 19.73 2.37 -0.05
N SER A 57 18.43 2.43 -0.35
CA SER A 57 17.83 3.42 -1.23
C SER A 57 16.67 4.13 -0.54
N ARG A 58 16.48 5.39 -0.95
CA ARG A 58 15.28 6.19 -0.71
C ARG A 58 14.40 6.26 -1.95
N GLU A 59 14.82 5.58 -3.02
CA GLU A 59 14.20 5.76 -4.32
C GLU A 59 12.78 5.24 -4.30
N GLU A 60 11.94 6.11 -4.80
CA GLU A 60 10.55 5.90 -5.12
C GLU A 60 10.45 6.11 -6.62
N GLU A 61 10.64 5.04 -7.39
CA GLU A 61 10.26 5.12 -8.79
C GLU A 61 8.73 5.33 -8.79
N ASN A 62 8.28 6.50 -9.29
CA ASN A 62 6.87 6.86 -9.50
C ASN A 62 6.05 7.32 -8.28
N CYS A 63 6.66 7.92 -7.24
CA CYS A 63 5.88 8.59 -6.18
C CYS A 63 6.02 10.13 -6.24
N ASN A 64 4.90 10.84 -6.06
CA ASN A 64 4.89 12.29 -5.91
C ASN A 64 5.13 12.71 -4.45
N ALA A 65 6.11 13.59 -4.24
CA ALA A 65 6.46 14.10 -2.91
C ALA A 65 5.31 14.88 -2.22
N GLU A 66 4.32 15.37 -2.96
CA GLU A 66 3.16 16.08 -2.40
C GLU A 66 2.16 15.13 -1.72
N ASP A 67 2.15 13.86 -2.11
CA ASP A 67 1.30 12.81 -1.54
C ASP A 67 1.99 12.06 -0.38
N ALA A 68 3.25 12.43 -0.09
CA ALA A 68 4.05 11.83 0.96
C ALA A 68 3.54 12.22 2.36
N ILE A 69 3.32 11.23 3.22
CA ILE A 69 3.17 11.46 4.66
C ILE A 69 4.52 11.21 5.33
N THR A 70 5.24 12.28 5.68
CA THR A 70 6.55 12.17 6.36
C THR A 70 6.44 12.49 7.85
N LEU A 71 6.86 11.53 8.67
CA LEU A 71 6.87 11.62 10.13
C LEU A 71 8.30 11.63 10.65
N LYS A 72 8.54 12.38 11.74
CA LYS A 72 9.78 12.28 12.51
C LYS A 72 9.72 11.06 13.42
N VAL A 73 10.79 10.27 13.44
CA VAL A 73 10.86 9.02 14.19
C VAL A 73 12.16 8.90 14.98
N GLU A 74 12.10 8.16 16.09
CA GLU A 74 13.27 7.68 16.80
C GLU A 74 13.79 6.41 16.12
N ILE A 75 14.97 6.48 15.52
CA ILE A 75 15.50 5.43 14.63
C ILE A 75 15.89 4.12 15.34
N ASP A 76 16.12 4.18 16.65
CA ASP A 76 16.48 3.01 17.45
C ASP A 76 15.28 2.08 17.69
N THR A 77 14.07 2.63 17.60
CA THR A 77 12.81 1.96 17.94
C THR A 77 11.74 2.11 16.87
N TRP A 78 11.98 2.90 15.82
CA TRP A 78 10.99 3.31 14.83
C TRP A 78 9.69 3.81 15.45
N THR A 79 9.83 4.69 16.45
CA THR A 79 8.67 5.27 17.13
C THR A 79 8.47 6.74 16.79
N ALA A 80 7.21 7.16 16.64
CA ALA A 80 6.81 8.55 16.49
C ALA A 80 5.88 8.99 17.63
N ASP A 81 5.91 10.29 17.97
CA ASP A 81 4.96 10.89 18.89
C ASP A 81 3.68 11.26 18.16
N PHE A 82 2.53 10.86 18.69
CA PHE A 82 1.22 11.23 18.16
C PHE A 82 0.32 11.78 19.27
N THR A 83 -0.56 12.70 18.90
CA THR A 83 -1.38 13.48 19.84
C THR A 83 -2.75 12.85 20.03
N THR A 84 -3.38 12.46 18.92
CA THR A 84 -4.81 12.13 18.86
C THR A 84 -5.06 10.94 17.96
N ILE A 85 -6.05 10.13 18.29
CA ILE A 85 -6.70 9.18 17.38
C ILE A 85 -8.10 9.69 17.10
N SER A 86 -8.50 9.78 15.83
CA SER A 86 -9.87 10.11 15.43
C SER A 86 -10.56 8.94 14.75
N VAL A 87 -11.85 8.77 15.09
CA VAL A 87 -12.72 7.73 14.54
C VAL A 87 -14.11 8.32 14.42
N ALA A 88 -14.67 8.35 13.21
CA ALA A 88 -15.97 8.96 12.94
C ALA A 88 -16.10 10.39 13.52
N GLY A 89 -15.02 11.18 13.44
CA GLY A 89 -14.92 12.54 13.97
C GLY A 89 -14.84 12.66 15.50
N SER A 90 -14.79 11.54 16.23
CA SER A 90 -14.57 11.51 17.67
C SER A 90 -13.08 11.41 17.96
N ASN A 91 -12.55 12.35 18.74
CA ASN A 91 -11.12 12.46 19.04
C ASN A 91 -10.79 11.87 20.42
N VAL A 92 -9.77 11.01 20.46
CA VAL A 92 -9.20 10.44 21.68
C VAL A 92 -7.79 11.01 21.81
N SER A 93 -7.55 11.85 22.83
CA SER A 93 -6.21 12.34 23.14
C SER A 93 -5.39 11.22 23.76
N VAL A 94 -4.25 10.91 23.17
CA VAL A 94 -3.46 9.72 23.53
C VAL A 94 -2.08 10.10 24.05
N GLY A 95 -1.48 11.19 23.54
CA GLY A 95 -0.25 11.80 24.06
C GLY A 95 0.88 10.80 24.30
N LYS A 96 1.06 9.85 23.37
CA LYS A 96 1.94 8.68 23.51
C LYS A 96 2.78 8.50 22.25
N LYS A 97 3.75 7.59 22.36
CA LYS A 97 4.49 7.07 21.21
C LYS A 97 3.74 5.92 20.56
N VAL A 98 3.92 5.80 19.26
CA VAL A 98 3.50 4.67 18.46
C VAL A 98 4.71 4.07 17.77
N ASN A 99 4.78 2.74 17.77
CA ASN A 99 5.81 1.97 17.08
C ASN A 99 5.31 1.55 15.68
N PHE A 100 6.18 1.58 14.68
CA PHE A 100 5.92 0.97 13.37
C PHE A 100 6.60 -0.41 13.33
N ALA A 101 5.81 -1.49 13.30
CA ALA A 101 6.32 -2.86 13.44
C ALA A 101 5.80 -3.77 12.33
N LEU A 102 6.67 -4.11 11.37
CA LEU A 102 6.33 -4.93 10.20
C LEU A 102 5.84 -6.34 10.57
N GLU A 103 6.33 -6.86 11.70
CA GLU A 103 6.00 -8.18 12.22
C GLU A 103 4.66 -8.25 12.95
N GLN A 104 4.08 -7.09 13.29
CA GLN A 104 2.82 -7.04 14.02
C GLN A 104 1.65 -7.22 13.03
N GLU A 105 0.82 -8.24 13.22
CA GLU A 105 -0.28 -8.57 12.28
C GLU A 105 -1.46 -7.59 12.32
N ASP A 106 -1.59 -6.85 13.42
CA ASP A 106 -2.71 -5.95 13.75
C ASP A 106 -2.24 -4.53 14.06
N ILE A 107 -3.16 -3.59 14.12
CA ILE A 107 -2.93 -2.36 14.90
C ILE A 107 -3.17 -2.69 16.37
N SER A 108 -2.24 -2.40 17.26
CA SER A 108 -2.42 -2.68 18.69
C SER A 108 -2.34 -1.44 19.54
N GLY A 109 -3.05 -1.41 20.67
CA GLY A 109 -3.01 -0.27 21.60
C GLY A 109 -3.61 -0.56 22.98
N PRO A 110 -3.56 0.39 23.91
CA PRO A 110 -4.14 0.27 25.24
C PRO A 110 -5.62 -0.12 25.23
N TYR A 111 -5.98 -1.10 26.05
CA TYR A 111 -7.31 -1.70 26.13
C TYR A 111 -8.47 -0.69 26.09
N TYR A 112 -8.43 0.38 26.88
CA TYR A 112 -9.52 1.36 26.92
C TYR A 112 -9.65 2.15 25.62
N GLU A 113 -8.53 2.47 24.98
CA GLU A 113 -8.48 3.27 23.76
C GLU A 113 -8.89 2.39 22.57
N VAL A 114 -8.43 1.14 22.52
CA VAL A 114 -8.83 0.14 21.50
C VAL A 114 -10.31 -0.20 21.57
N ASN A 115 -10.86 -0.44 22.76
CA ASN A 115 -12.29 -0.72 22.90
C ASN A 115 -13.16 0.50 22.59
N LEU A 116 -12.68 1.71 22.90
CA LEU A 116 -13.35 2.93 22.49
C LEU A 116 -13.36 3.05 20.96
N PHE A 117 -12.22 2.80 20.29
CA PHE A 117 -12.14 2.73 18.83
C PHE A 117 -13.15 1.72 18.26
N LYS A 118 -13.15 0.47 18.73
CA LYS A 118 -14.05 -0.58 18.24
C LYS A 118 -15.53 -0.19 18.40
N SER A 119 -15.87 0.42 19.53
CA SER A 119 -17.22 0.92 19.81
C SER A 119 -17.63 2.05 18.85
N LEU A 120 -16.73 3.00 18.60
CA LEU A 120 -16.99 4.12 17.69
C LEU A 120 -17.09 3.67 16.23
N ALA A 121 -16.17 2.79 15.79
CA ALA A 121 -16.18 2.24 14.45
C ALA A 121 -17.41 1.35 14.19
N GLY A 122 -17.85 0.60 15.20
CA GLY A 122 -19.06 -0.23 15.17
C GLY A 122 -20.37 0.50 15.50
N ASN A 123 -20.36 1.82 15.67
CA ASN A 123 -21.55 2.56 16.07
C ASN A 123 -22.68 2.44 15.01
N ASN A 124 -23.90 2.16 15.45
CA ASN A 124 -25.06 1.84 14.60
C ASN A 124 -24.87 0.61 13.69
N LYS A 125 -23.95 -0.30 14.04
CA LYS A 125 -23.75 -1.59 13.37
C LYS A 125 -24.08 -2.75 14.30
N ASN A 126 -24.38 -3.90 13.71
CA ASN A 126 -24.57 -5.12 14.48
C ASN A 126 -23.19 -5.71 14.79
N CYS A 127 -22.63 -5.32 15.93
CA CYS A 127 -21.30 -5.71 16.36
C CYS A 127 -21.34 -6.49 17.67
N ASP A 128 -20.58 -7.58 17.71
CA ASP A 128 -20.19 -8.24 18.95
C ASP A 128 -18.78 -7.79 19.31
N THR A 129 -18.70 -6.85 20.26
CA THR A 129 -17.41 -6.32 20.75
C THR A 129 -16.58 -7.37 21.46
N SER A 130 -17.20 -8.40 22.06
CA SER A 130 -16.48 -9.49 22.72
C SER A 130 -15.76 -10.40 21.72
N LEU A 131 -16.33 -10.53 20.52
CA LEU A 131 -15.74 -11.25 19.40
C LEU A 131 -14.93 -10.33 18.47
N SER A 132 -14.91 -9.02 18.74
CA SER A 132 -14.33 -8.00 17.86
C SER A 132 -14.78 -8.16 16.41
N ALA A 133 -16.09 -8.40 16.22
CA ALA A 133 -16.67 -8.68 14.91
C ALA A 133 -17.97 -7.90 14.68
N CYS A 134 -18.25 -7.55 13.43
CA CYS A 134 -19.45 -6.85 13.01
C CYS A 134 -20.03 -7.47 11.74
N GLU A 135 -21.35 -7.44 11.57
CA GLU A 135 -21.96 -7.69 10.26
C GLU A 135 -21.60 -6.57 9.28
N CYS A 136 -21.24 -6.94 8.04
CA CYS A 136 -20.77 -5.99 7.04
C CYS A 136 -20.85 -6.53 5.61
N SER A 137 -20.71 -5.62 4.65
CA SER A 137 -20.37 -5.91 3.25
C SER A 137 -18.87 -5.80 3.02
N GLU A 138 -18.38 -6.48 1.98
CA GLU A 138 -16.98 -6.47 1.54
C GLU A 138 -16.49 -5.09 1.06
N ASP A 139 -17.39 -4.15 0.78
CA ASP A 139 -17.00 -2.79 0.37
C ASP A 139 -16.71 -1.85 1.56
N PHE A 140 -17.01 -2.28 2.79
CA PHE A 140 -16.75 -1.56 4.06
C PHE A 140 -17.22 -0.09 4.10
N LYS A 141 -18.10 0.35 3.18
CA LYS A 141 -18.44 1.78 2.97
C LYS A 141 -19.03 2.46 4.20
N ASP A 142 -19.59 1.68 5.10
CA ASP A 142 -20.25 2.21 6.28
C ASP A 142 -19.35 2.28 7.52
N PHE A 143 -18.06 1.92 7.40
CA PHE A 143 -17.10 2.01 8.48
C PHE A 143 -16.24 3.26 8.31
N PRO A 144 -15.93 3.99 9.39
CA PRO A 144 -15.12 5.20 9.31
C PRO A 144 -13.64 4.86 9.11
N ALA A 145 -12.86 5.74 8.50
CA ALA A 145 -11.40 5.60 8.54
C ALA A 145 -10.88 5.79 9.98
N LEU A 146 -9.72 5.19 10.26
CA LEU A 146 -8.98 5.39 11.50
C LEU A 146 -7.87 6.41 11.26
N GLU A 147 -7.89 7.52 11.99
CA GLU A 147 -6.95 8.62 11.78
C GLU A 147 -6.03 8.78 12.99
N PHE A 148 -4.74 8.95 12.75
CA PHE A 148 -3.71 9.23 13.74
C PHE A 148 -3.14 10.63 13.46
N ASP A 149 -3.20 11.52 14.44
CA ASP A 149 -2.67 12.87 14.35
C ASP A 149 -1.24 12.93 14.92
N PHE A 150 -0.28 13.18 14.05
CA PHE A 150 1.13 13.39 14.37
C PHE A 150 1.47 14.87 14.31
N ASN A 151 0.97 15.65 15.27
CA ASN A 151 1.21 17.10 15.39
C ASN A 151 0.76 17.91 14.15
N GLY A 152 -0.45 17.64 13.67
CA GLY A 152 -1.07 18.29 12.51
C GLY A 152 -0.90 17.51 11.20
N VAL A 153 -0.13 16.43 11.20
CA VAL A 153 -0.03 15.49 10.08
C VAL A 153 -0.99 14.33 10.33
N ILE A 154 -2.01 14.20 9.49
CA ILE A 154 -3.03 13.15 9.63
C ILE A 154 -2.61 11.91 8.84
N PHE A 155 -2.41 10.81 9.55
CA PHE A 155 -2.14 9.49 8.99
C PHE A 155 -3.42 8.66 9.05
N THR A 156 -3.92 8.21 7.90
CA THR A 156 -5.24 7.57 7.83
C THR A 156 -5.13 6.10 7.48
N VAL A 157 -5.94 5.23 8.08
CA VAL A 157 -6.06 3.81 7.71
C VAL A 157 -7.50 3.52 7.31
N GLU A 158 -7.69 3.05 6.07
CA GLU A 158 -9.01 2.77 5.53
C GLU A 158 -9.61 1.48 6.14
N PRO A 159 -10.95 1.38 6.26
CA PRO A 159 -11.63 0.22 6.85
C PRO A 159 -11.19 -1.14 6.30
N ARG A 160 -10.96 -1.23 5.00
CA ARG A 160 -10.55 -2.47 4.34
C ARG A 160 -9.21 -3.04 4.84
N TYR A 161 -8.36 -2.22 5.46
CA TYR A 161 -7.06 -2.66 5.95
C TYR A 161 -7.11 -3.04 7.43
N TYR A 162 -7.95 -2.38 8.23
CA TYR A 162 -8.12 -2.72 9.65
C TYR A 162 -9.29 -3.71 9.91
N PHE A 163 -10.00 -4.17 8.88
CA PHE A 163 -10.96 -5.28 8.96
C PHE A 163 -10.53 -6.49 8.11
N SER A 164 -10.90 -7.68 8.56
CA SER A 164 -10.89 -8.91 7.75
C SER A 164 -12.32 -9.33 7.44
N TYR A 165 -12.65 -9.49 6.17
CA TYR A 165 -13.98 -9.92 5.73
C TYR A 165 -14.05 -11.43 5.53
N ASN A 166 -15.09 -12.06 6.07
CA ASN A 166 -15.43 -13.46 5.82
C ASN A 166 -16.95 -13.64 5.85
N ASN A 167 -17.56 -13.85 4.67
CA ASN A 167 -18.96 -14.25 4.52
C ASN A 167 -19.97 -13.38 5.30
N GLY A 168 -19.89 -12.06 5.15
CA GLY A 168 -20.80 -11.11 5.80
C GLY A 168 -20.39 -10.69 7.21
N ILE A 169 -19.26 -11.20 7.71
CA ILE A 169 -18.68 -10.83 9.01
C ILE A 169 -17.35 -10.13 8.79
N CYS A 170 -17.17 -8.99 9.44
CA CYS A 170 -15.93 -8.21 9.49
C CYS A 170 -15.32 -8.32 10.88
N THR A 171 -14.10 -8.84 10.98
CA THR A 171 -13.35 -8.92 12.23
C THR A 171 -12.33 -7.79 12.28
N PHE A 172 -12.28 -7.05 13.39
CA PHE A 172 -11.27 -6.01 13.59
C PHE A 172 -9.87 -6.62 13.66
N ARG A 173 -8.95 -6.13 12.83
CA ARG A 173 -7.50 -6.32 12.94
C ARG A 173 -6.89 -5.28 13.88
N VAL A 174 -7.54 -5.13 15.04
CA VAL A 174 -7.13 -4.22 16.09
C VAL A 174 -7.16 -4.94 17.44
N SER A 175 -6.03 -4.98 18.13
CA SER A 175 -5.82 -5.80 19.33
C SER A 175 -5.32 -5.00 20.54
N ASP A 176 -5.56 -5.55 21.72
CA ASP A 176 -5.16 -4.91 22.98
C ASP A 176 -3.69 -5.16 23.29
N SER A 177 -2.98 -4.12 23.71
CA SER A 177 -1.57 -4.17 24.14
C SER A 177 -1.28 -3.01 25.09
N ASN A 178 -0.04 -2.89 25.60
CA ASN A 178 0.32 -1.79 26.51
C ASN A 178 0.70 -0.49 25.80
N GLN A 179 0.99 -0.54 24.51
CA GLN A 179 1.53 0.58 23.73
C GLN A 179 0.97 0.56 22.32
N TRP A 180 0.91 1.71 21.66
CA TRP A 180 0.47 1.76 20.28
C TRP A 180 1.51 1.15 19.35
N THR A 181 1.06 0.25 18.48
CA THR A 181 1.87 -0.34 17.41
C THR A 181 1.04 -0.36 16.13
N LEU A 182 1.58 0.23 15.07
CA LEU A 182 1.03 0.17 13.72
C LEU A 182 1.70 -0.99 12.99
N GLY A 183 0.93 -2.05 12.80
CA GLY A 183 1.35 -3.27 12.14
C GLY A 183 0.93 -3.36 10.68
N ALA A 184 0.78 -4.59 10.19
CA ALA A 184 0.49 -4.97 8.82
C ALA A 184 -0.64 -4.15 8.14
N PRO A 185 -1.76 -3.78 8.79
CA PRO A 185 -2.78 -2.92 8.17
C PRO A 185 -2.22 -1.62 7.57
N VAL A 186 -1.20 -1.02 8.19
CA VAL A 186 -0.55 0.18 7.66
C VAL A 186 0.34 -0.17 6.46
N PHE A 187 1.15 -1.21 6.56
CA PHE A 187 2.07 -1.59 5.49
C PHE A 187 1.38 -2.15 4.24
N GLU A 188 0.20 -2.74 4.40
CA GLU A 188 -0.66 -3.17 3.29
C GLU A 188 -1.32 -1.99 2.54
N GLU A 189 -1.46 -0.83 3.18
CA GLU A 189 -2.04 0.37 2.59
C GLU A 189 -0.97 1.32 2.00
N TYR A 190 0.24 1.29 2.55
CA TYR A 190 1.29 2.24 2.23
C TYR A 190 2.61 1.59 1.83
N LEU A 191 3.19 2.10 0.75
CA LEU A 191 4.64 2.00 0.52
C LEU A 191 5.33 2.79 1.64
N SER A 192 6.25 2.13 2.36
CA SER A 192 6.81 2.67 3.60
C SER A 192 8.34 2.76 3.54
N ILE A 193 8.89 3.94 3.82
CA ILE A 193 10.33 4.21 3.78
C ILE A 193 10.81 4.64 5.15
N PHE A 194 11.80 3.92 5.68
CA PHE A 194 12.41 4.20 6.96
C PHE A 194 13.83 4.70 6.74
N ASP A 195 14.05 6.00 6.98
CA ASP A 195 15.32 6.68 6.77
C ASP A 195 16.01 6.97 8.10
N GLY A 196 16.98 6.12 8.43
CA GLY A 196 17.82 6.24 9.62
C GLY A 196 18.81 7.41 9.56
N ASP A 197 19.22 7.86 8.37
CA ASP A 197 20.09 9.04 8.23
C ASP A 197 19.32 10.34 8.51
N GLN A 198 18.03 10.41 8.15
CA GLN A 198 17.18 11.59 8.33
C GLN A 198 16.30 11.56 9.59
N GLY A 199 16.17 10.40 10.23
CA GLY A 199 15.27 10.20 11.36
C GLY A 199 13.80 10.37 10.96
N THR A 200 13.43 9.80 9.82
CA THR A 200 12.07 9.92 9.27
C THR A 200 11.50 8.58 8.83
N ALA A 201 10.18 8.47 8.90
CA ALA A 201 9.41 7.46 8.18
C ALA A 201 8.50 8.19 7.19
N THR A 202 8.53 7.78 5.92
CA THR A 202 7.72 8.36 4.84
C THR A 202 6.79 7.28 4.29
N PHE A 203 5.55 7.65 4.03
CA PHE A 203 4.52 6.73 3.58
C PHE A 203 3.79 7.29 2.35
N TYR A 204 3.60 6.44 1.34
CA TYR A 204 2.83 6.75 0.13
C TYR A 204 1.71 5.75 -0.03
N ARG A 205 0.50 6.24 -0.25
CA ARG A 205 -0.68 5.37 -0.32
C ARG A 205 -0.73 4.70 -1.69
N TYR A 206 -0.85 3.37 -1.75
CA TYR A 206 -0.76 2.64 -3.02
C TYR A 206 -1.79 3.07 -4.08
N HIS A 207 -3.00 3.49 -3.68
CA HIS A 207 -4.01 3.94 -4.65
C HIS A 207 -3.66 5.26 -5.33
N GLU A 208 -2.77 6.07 -4.75
CA GLU A 208 -2.29 7.33 -5.31
C GLU A 208 -1.19 7.03 -6.32
N ILE A 209 -0.24 6.16 -5.96
CA ILE A 209 0.81 5.64 -6.84
C ILE A 209 0.19 5.05 -8.14
N LYS A 210 -0.83 4.20 -8.01
CA LYS A 210 -1.50 3.60 -9.19
C LYS A 210 -2.18 4.60 -10.11
N LYS A 211 -2.76 5.67 -9.56
CA LYS A 211 -3.38 6.72 -10.39
C LYS A 211 -2.31 7.41 -11.23
N GLU A 212 -1.13 7.61 -10.69
CA GLU A 212 0.00 8.20 -11.38
C GLU A 212 0.57 7.28 -12.46
N GLU A 213 0.77 6.00 -12.17
CA GLU A 213 1.22 5.01 -13.15
C GLU A 213 0.25 4.91 -14.34
N ILE A 214 -1.06 4.91 -14.07
CA ILE A 214 -2.09 4.95 -15.11
C ILE A 214 -1.99 6.27 -15.89
N ALA A 215 -1.87 7.41 -15.22
CA ALA A 215 -1.75 8.70 -15.88
C ALA A 215 -0.48 8.79 -16.75
N GLN A 216 0.63 8.21 -16.32
CA GLN A 216 1.89 8.19 -17.05
C GLN A 216 1.83 7.26 -18.26
N SER A 217 1.31 6.04 -18.10
CA SER A 217 1.14 5.10 -19.22
C SER A 217 0.21 5.65 -20.29
N VAL A 218 -0.86 6.37 -19.92
CA VAL A 218 -1.72 7.08 -20.89
C VAL A 218 -0.97 8.20 -21.62
N LYS A 219 -0.16 9.00 -20.91
CA LYS A 219 0.64 10.08 -21.54
C LYS A 219 1.67 9.53 -22.53
N GLU A 220 2.34 8.43 -22.18
CA GLU A 220 3.32 7.78 -23.06
C GLU A 220 2.66 7.20 -24.30
N PHE A 221 1.52 6.52 -24.15
CA PHE A 221 0.74 6.01 -25.27
C PHE A 221 0.32 7.13 -26.24
N MET A 222 -0.20 8.25 -25.73
CA MET A 222 -0.59 9.39 -26.58
C MET A 222 0.60 10.06 -27.29
N LYS A 223 1.80 9.99 -26.71
CA LYS A 223 3.03 10.54 -27.29
C LYS A 223 3.58 9.66 -28.42
N GLU A 224 3.44 8.33 -28.30
CA GLU A 224 3.80 7.40 -29.37
C GLU A 224 2.85 7.52 -30.58
N GLU A 225 1.54 7.67 -30.35
CA GLU A 225 0.54 7.82 -31.42
C GLU A 225 0.78 9.09 -32.25
N THR A 226 1.01 10.23 -31.59
CA THR A 226 1.34 11.50 -32.28
C THR A 226 2.68 11.47 -33.03
N THR A 227 3.64 10.65 -32.57
CA THR A 227 4.92 10.45 -33.27
C THR A 227 4.75 9.56 -34.51
N TYR A 228 3.80 8.62 -34.48
CA TYR A 228 3.50 7.76 -35.64
C TYR A 228 2.72 8.52 -36.73
N GLU A 229 1.73 9.33 -36.33
CA GLU A 229 0.95 10.16 -37.27
C GLU A 229 1.81 11.24 -37.96
N SER A 230 2.75 11.85 -37.24
CA SER A 230 3.67 12.83 -37.85
C SER A 230 4.65 12.21 -38.85
N LYS A 231 5.09 10.96 -38.62
CA LYS A 231 5.92 10.21 -39.60
C LYS A 231 5.12 9.81 -40.85
N LEU A 232 3.85 9.42 -40.69
CA LEU A 232 2.95 9.13 -41.82
C LEU A 232 2.62 10.40 -42.64
N ALA A 233 2.57 11.57 -42.01
CA ALA A 233 2.34 12.84 -42.71
C ALA A 233 3.55 13.30 -43.54
N ASP A 234 4.79 12.99 -43.12
CA ASP A 234 6.01 13.32 -43.88
C ASP A 234 6.26 12.36 -45.06
N ASP A 235 5.83 11.10 -44.97
CA ASP A 235 6.01 10.11 -46.04
C ASP A 235 4.95 10.21 -47.17
N ASN A 236 3.86 10.97 -46.98
CA ASN A 236 2.74 11.04 -47.93
C ASN A 236 2.69 12.33 -48.78
N LYS A 237 3.84 12.94 -49.03
CA LYS A 237 3.96 14.08 -49.96
C LYS A 237 4.10 13.61 -51.42
N THR A 238 3.13 12.87 -51.93
CA THR A 238 2.98 12.66 -53.38
C THR A 238 1.52 12.51 -53.80
N GLU A 239 1.13 13.39 -54.73
CA GLU A 239 -0.05 13.40 -55.61
C GLU A 239 -1.46 13.50 -54.98
N GLU A 240 -2.00 14.73 -55.05
CA GLU A 240 -3.41 15.06 -55.01
C GLU A 240 -4.22 14.20 -56.00
N THR A 241 -5.16 13.41 -55.48
CA THR A 241 -6.45 13.19 -56.15
C THR A 241 -7.57 13.39 -55.15
N ASP A 242 -8.38 14.40 -55.47
CA ASP A 242 -9.52 14.94 -54.76
C ASP A 242 -10.71 13.98 -54.78
N GLU A 243 -10.87 13.16 -53.74
CA GLU A 243 -12.16 12.64 -53.31
C GLU A 243 -12.24 12.78 -51.78
N GLY A 244 -13.05 13.73 -51.33
CA GLY A 244 -13.23 14.05 -49.91
C GLY A 244 -13.84 12.88 -49.14
N ILE A 245 -13.00 12.09 -48.49
CA ILE A 245 -13.40 11.11 -47.48
C ILE A 245 -13.73 11.87 -46.19
N ASP A 246 -14.94 11.71 -45.68
CA ASP A 246 -15.35 12.26 -44.39
C ASP A 246 -14.67 11.49 -43.25
N TRP A 247 -13.56 12.04 -42.77
CA TRP A 247 -12.73 11.48 -41.70
C TRP A 247 -13.46 11.40 -40.35
N SER A 248 -14.59 12.12 -40.17
CA SER A 248 -15.30 12.11 -38.90
C SER A 248 -15.94 10.75 -38.58
N GLU A 249 -16.41 10.02 -39.61
CA GLU A 249 -16.95 8.67 -39.42
C GLU A 249 -15.84 7.64 -39.13
N ILE A 250 -14.67 7.79 -39.77
CA ILE A 250 -13.53 6.89 -39.56
C ILE A 250 -12.98 7.06 -38.15
N ILE A 251 -12.85 8.30 -37.66
CA ILE A 251 -12.40 8.58 -36.29
C ILE A 251 -13.38 7.98 -35.27
N TYR A 252 -14.70 8.09 -35.53
CA TYR A 252 -15.70 7.48 -34.65
C TYR A 252 -15.59 5.96 -34.59
N VAL A 253 -15.34 5.29 -35.73
CA VAL A 253 -15.14 3.83 -35.78
C VAL A 253 -13.88 3.42 -35.03
N ILE A 254 -12.78 4.16 -35.18
CA ILE A 254 -11.52 3.88 -34.49
C ILE A 254 -11.68 4.06 -32.97
N VAL A 255 -12.27 5.16 -32.52
CA VAL A 255 -12.51 5.42 -31.09
C VAL A 255 -13.44 4.37 -30.49
N ALA A 256 -14.51 3.99 -31.20
CA ALA A 256 -15.40 2.92 -30.77
C ALA A 256 -14.67 1.56 -30.66
N PHE A 257 -13.78 1.25 -31.61
CA PHE A 257 -12.99 0.02 -31.58
C PHE A 257 -12.00 -0.01 -30.41
N ILE A 258 -11.33 1.11 -30.12
CA ILE A 258 -10.42 1.24 -28.96
C ILE A 258 -11.18 1.04 -27.64
N ILE A 259 -12.35 1.66 -27.49
CA ILE A 259 -13.19 1.48 -26.30
C ILE A 259 -13.58 -0.01 -26.15
N ILE A 260 -14.00 -0.68 -27.22
CA ILE A 260 -14.36 -2.10 -27.20
C ILE A 260 -13.15 -2.97 -26.81
N CYS A 261 -11.96 -2.69 -27.34
CA CYS A 261 -10.74 -3.43 -26.99
C CYS A 261 -10.33 -3.23 -25.52
N LEU A 262 -10.49 -2.02 -24.98
CA LEU A 262 -10.24 -1.74 -23.56
C LEU A 262 -11.22 -2.50 -22.66
N PHE A 263 -12.50 -2.52 -23.01
CA PHE A 263 -13.50 -3.31 -22.29
C PHE A 263 -13.21 -4.82 -22.36
N ALA A 264 -12.83 -5.35 -23.54
CA ALA A 264 -12.47 -6.76 -23.69
C ALA A 264 -11.25 -7.14 -22.83
N LYS A 265 -10.25 -6.25 -22.72
CA LYS A 265 -9.05 -6.48 -21.90
C LYS A 265 -9.36 -6.48 -20.40
N VAL A 266 -10.29 -5.63 -19.95
CA VAL A 266 -10.79 -5.64 -18.57
C VAL A 266 -11.56 -6.93 -18.26
N PHE A 267 -12.40 -7.39 -19.18
CA PHE A 267 -13.17 -8.64 -18.99
C PHE A 267 -12.34 -9.91 -19.11
N MET A 268 -11.29 -9.94 -19.93
CA MET A 268 -10.42 -11.10 -20.04
C MET A 268 -9.52 -11.28 -18.82
N LYS A 269 -9.19 -10.20 -18.08
CA LYS A 269 -8.40 -10.29 -16.84
C LYS A 269 -9.14 -11.01 -15.70
N ASP A 270 -10.47 -11.06 -15.73
CA ASP A 270 -11.32 -11.77 -14.75
C ASP A 270 -11.54 -13.25 -15.09
N SER A 271 -11.14 -13.71 -16.27
CA SER A 271 -11.37 -15.07 -16.76
C SER A 271 -10.22 -16.05 -16.43
N ASP A 272 -8.99 -15.57 -16.26
CA ASP A 272 -7.82 -16.45 -16.06
C ASP A 272 -7.68 -16.97 -14.62
N ASP A 273 -8.37 -16.36 -13.64
CA ASP A 273 -8.24 -16.73 -12.23
C ASP A 273 -9.17 -17.88 -11.77
N ARG A 274 -9.93 -18.49 -12.70
CA ARG A 274 -10.91 -19.57 -12.38
C ARG A 274 -10.58 -20.97 -12.88
N THR A 275 -9.36 -21.23 -13.38
CA THR A 275 -9.07 -22.52 -14.05
C THR A 275 -7.96 -23.38 -13.44
N GLU A 276 -7.60 -23.21 -12.17
CA GLU A 276 -6.71 -24.16 -11.48
C GLU A 276 -7.15 -24.49 -10.04
N ARG A 277 -8.20 -25.31 -9.89
CA ARG A 277 -8.39 -26.19 -8.71
C ARG A 277 -9.02 -27.51 -9.11
N TYR A 278 -8.20 -28.43 -9.60
CA TYR A 278 -8.42 -29.87 -9.45
C TYR A 278 -7.12 -30.47 -8.92
N ILE A 279 -7.12 -30.91 -7.67
CA ILE A 279 -6.18 -31.90 -7.16
C ILE A 279 -7.05 -33.04 -6.65
N GLU A 280 -6.92 -34.19 -7.31
CA GLU A 280 -7.46 -35.48 -6.94
C GLU A 280 -6.91 -35.91 -5.57
N ILE A 281 -7.81 -36.45 -4.76
CA ILE A 281 -7.49 -37.24 -3.57
C ILE A 281 -7.37 -38.67 -4.09
N ASP A 282 -6.18 -39.25 -3.99
CA ASP A 282 -6.03 -40.70 -3.99
C ASP A 282 -5.53 -41.15 -2.61
N ASP A 283 -6.35 -42.00 -2.00
CA ASP A 283 -6.09 -42.76 -0.78
C ASP A 283 -5.06 -43.87 -1.05
N ASP A 284 -4.03 -43.97 -0.21
CA ASP A 284 -3.42 -45.23 0.30
C ASP A 284 -2.44 -44.95 1.45
#